data_AF-A0A9P8L185-F1
#
_entry.id   AF-A0A9P8L185-F1
#
_cell.length_a   1.000
_cell.length_b   1.000
_cell.length_c   1.000
_cell.angle_alpha   90.00
_cell.angle_beta   90.00
_cell.angle_gamma   90.00
#
_symmetry.space_group_name_H-M   'P 1'
#
loop_
_entity.id
_entity.type
_entity.pdbx_description
1 polymer ?
#
loop_
_entity_poly.entity_id
_entity_poly.type
_entity_poly.pdbx_seq_one_letter_code
_entity_poly.pdbx_strand_id
1 'polypeptide(L)'
;VSVVFDHPLEAFLTATATAGEEKWYDGAWIGWFGERWRMHQFYVPARQPPPSHHKVWGMTSRILVDVARIAYGRPPDFDHLTGFGDEDLMRRLAREGLMGADADELGDGVDEDEQEEGEEERAEEEEVVDSVRRTGTSAKI
;
A
#
# COMPACT_ATOMS: atom_id res chain seq x y z
N VAL A 1 -8.19 -20.34 10.91
CA VAL A 1 -8.19 -19.79 9.53
C VAL A 1 -9.63 -19.52 9.14
N SER A 2 -9.97 -18.28 8.77
CA SER A 2 -11.33 -17.88 8.37
C SER A 2 -11.54 -17.88 6.85
N VAL A 3 -10.48 -17.62 6.08
CA VAL A 3 -10.49 -17.60 4.61
C VAL A 3 -9.09 -17.96 4.08
N VAL A 4 -9.03 -18.50 2.88
CA VAL A 4 -7.80 -18.73 2.12
C VAL A 4 -8.01 -18.10 0.74
N PHE A 5 -7.05 -17.30 0.29
CA PHE A 5 -7.05 -16.66 -1.04
C PHE A 5 -5.65 -16.75 -1.65
N ASP A 6 -5.58 -16.52 -2.95
CA ASP A 6 -4.35 -16.55 -3.73
C ASP A 6 -4.31 -15.37 -4.70
N HIS A 7 -3.11 -14.91 -5.03
CA HIS A 7 -2.87 -13.85 -6.00
C HIS A 7 -1.45 -13.99 -6.61
N PRO A 8 -1.22 -13.61 -7.89
CA PRO A 8 0.10 -13.68 -8.49
C PRO A 8 1.14 -12.88 -7.69
N LEU A 9 2.28 -13.51 -7.39
CA LEU A 9 3.36 -12.87 -6.63
C LEU A 9 3.90 -11.62 -7.34
N GLU A 10 3.98 -11.66 -8.67
CA GLU A 10 4.46 -10.53 -9.47
C GLU A 10 3.60 -9.27 -9.33
N ALA A 11 2.31 -9.39 -9.02
CA ALA A 11 1.39 -8.26 -8.84
C ALA A 11 1.81 -7.36 -7.65
N PHE A 12 2.56 -7.89 -6.68
CA PHE A 12 3.11 -7.13 -5.56
C PHE A 12 4.31 -6.25 -5.95
N LEU A 13 4.65 -6.16 -7.23
CA LEU A 13 5.64 -5.22 -7.78
C LEU A 13 5.00 -4.04 -8.51
N THR A 14 3.67 -4.01 -8.62
CA THR A 14 2.94 -2.97 -9.36
C THR A 14 1.92 -2.27 -8.49
N ALA A 15 1.92 -0.94 -8.50
CA ALA A 15 0.91 -0.11 -7.86
C ALA A 15 -0.37 -0.04 -8.70
N THR A 16 -0.24 -0.22 -10.01
CA THR A 16 -1.38 -0.11 -10.92
C THR A 16 -2.30 -1.32 -10.78
N ALA A 17 -3.56 -1.02 -10.49
CA ALA A 17 -4.68 -1.95 -10.58
C ALA A 17 -4.76 -2.60 -11.97
N THR A 18 -5.09 -3.89 -12.01
CA THR A 18 -5.49 -4.51 -13.28
C THR A 18 -6.84 -3.90 -13.70
N ALA A 19 -7.07 -3.72 -15.01
CA ALA A 19 -8.26 -3.03 -15.52
C ALA A 19 -9.56 -3.52 -14.85
N GLY A 20 -10.23 -2.62 -14.10
CA GLY A 20 -11.46 -2.90 -13.36
C GLY A 20 -11.35 -2.80 -11.84
N GLU A 21 -10.15 -2.60 -11.28
CA GLU A 21 -9.94 -2.43 -9.84
C GLU A 21 -9.81 -0.94 -9.47
N GLU A 22 -10.62 -0.46 -8.53
CA GLU A 22 -10.69 0.96 -8.16
C GLU A 22 -9.50 1.39 -7.28
N LYS A 23 -8.98 0.49 -6.44
CA LYS A 23 -7.79 0.71 -5.59
C LYS A 23 -7.10 -0.62 -5.27
N TRP A 24 -5.95 -0.90 -5.88
CA TRP A 24 -5.15 -2.13 -5.66
C TRP A 24 -4.06 -1.93 -4.59
N TYR A 25 -3.34 -0.82 -4.65
CA TYR A 25 -2.20 -0.53 -3.79
C TYR A 25 -2.34 0.85 -3.16
N ASP A 26 -1.85 0.97 -1.94
CA ASP A 26 -1.62 2.22 -1.23
C ASP A 26 -0.34 2.08 -0.40
N GLY A 27 0.30 3.21 -0.08
CA GLY A 27 1.32 3.18 0.93
C GLY A 27 1.68 4.53 1.51
N ALA A 28 2.05 4.51 2.78
CA ALA A 28 2.49 5.65 3.55
C ALA A 28 3.92 5.44 4.06
N TRP A 29 4.71 6.50 4.11
CA TRP A 29 5.92 6.50 4.91
C TRP A 29 5.51 6.75 6.37
N ILE A 30 6.01 5.92 7.28
CA ILE A 30 5.70 6.05 8.71
C ILE A 30 7.01 6.07 9.51
N GLY A 31 7.01 6.74 10.65
CA GLY A 31 8.00 6.47 11.68
C GLY A 31 7.71 5.12 12.33
N TRP A 32 8.69 4.23 12.41
CA TRP A 32 8.56 2.96 13.12
C TRP A 32 9.87 2.61 13.83
N PHE A 33 9.85 2.63 15.17
CA PHE A 33 11.02 2.47 16.02
C PHE A 33 12.14 3.48 15.72
N GLY A 34 11.83 4.73 15.36
CA GLY A 34 12.80 5.75 14.95
C GLY A 34 13.44 5.52 13.58
N GLU A 35 12.94 4.56 12.80
CA GLU A 35 13.32 4.33 11.41
C GLU A 35 12.19 4.77 10.48
N ARG A 36 12.54 5.30 9.31
CA ARG A 36 11.56 5.57 8.27
C ARG A 36 11.17 4.24 7.62
N TRP A 37 9.92 3.81 7.80
CA TRP A 37 9.43 2.52 7.33
C TRP A 37 8.32 2.70 6.30
N ARG A 38 8.27 1.80 5.30
CA ARG A 38 7.27 1.88 4.22
C ARG A 38 6.08 0.98 4.54
N MET A 39 4.95 1.59 4.90
CA MET A 39 3.68 0.91 5.12
C MET A 39 3.01 0.62 3.79
N HIS A 40 3.15 -0.63 3.32
CA HIS A 40 2.47 -1.13 2.13
C HIS A 40 1.08 -1.66 2.48
N GLN A 41 0.08 -1.32 1.67
CA GLN A 41 -1.29 -1.81 1.76
C GLN A 41 -1.75 -2.30 0.38
N PHE A 42 -2.15 -3.56 0.29
CA PHE A 42 -2.69 -4.17 -0.92
C PHE A 42 -4.13 -4.63 -0.68
N TYR A 43 -4.99 -4.41 -1.66
CA TYR A 43 -6.42 -4.71 -1.62
C TYR A 43 -6.73 -5.82 -2.63
N VAL A 44 -6.53 -7.06 -2.21
CA VAL A 44 -6.63 -8.23 -3.10
C VAL A 44 -8.10 -8.55 -3.40
N PRO A 45 -8.54 -8.58 -4.67
CA PRO A 45 -9.94 -8.88 -4.99
C PRO A 45 -10.38 -10.25 -4.48
N ALA A 46 -11.53 -10.29 -3.81
CA ALA A 46 -12.17 -11.53 -3.42
C ALA A 46 -12.93 -12.14 -4.60
N ARG A 47 -12.88 -13.47 -4.72
CA ARG A 47 -13.58 -14.22 -5.79
C ARG A 47 -15.11 -14.25 -5.66
N GLN A 48 -15.66 -13.88 -4.50
CA GLN A 48 -17.07 -14.09 -4.19
C GLN A 48 -17.86 -12.77 -4.13
N PRO A 49 -19.12 -12.73 -4.60
CA PRO A 49 -19.99 -11.58 -4.45
C PRO A 49 -20.52 -11.46 -3.00
N PRO A 50 -20.78 -10.23 -2.49
CA PRO A 50 -20.54 -8.94 -3.15
C PRO A 50 -19.04 -8.64 -3.33
N PRO A 51 -18.66 -7.83 -4.32
CA PRO A 51 -17.25 -7.48 -4.54
C PRO A 51 -16.66 -6.95 -3.24
N SER A 52 -15.62 -7.63 -2.76
CA SER A 52 -14.90 -7.30 -1.53
C SER A 52 -13.41 -7.49 -1.76
N HIS A 53 -12.58 -6.90 -0.90
CA HIS A 53 -11.13 -6.99 -0.99
C HIS A 53 -10.57 -7.54 0.32
N HIS A 54 -9.53 -8.36 0.21
CA HIS A 54 -8.70 -8.76 1.34
C HIS A 54 -7.56 -7.73 1.48
N LYS A 55 -7.53 -7.01 2.60
CA LYS A 55 -6.45 -6.08 2.90
C LYS A 55 -5.24 -6.85 3.42
N VAL A 56 -4.14 -6.80 2.68
CA VAL A 56 -2.81 -7.26 3.13
C VAL A 56 -1.99 -6.01 3.45
N TRP A 57 -1.47 -5.91 4.67
CA TRP A 57 -0.78 -4.69 5.10
C TRP A 57 0.35 -4.99 6.10
N GLY A 58 1.17 -3.96 6.37
CA GLY A 58 2.22 -4.03 7.38
C GLY A 58 3.33 -5.01 7.01
N MET A 59 3.86 -5.70 8.01
CA MET A 59 4.97 -6.65 7.86
C MET A 59 4.71 -7.71 6.78
N THR A 60 3.48 -8.20 6.67
CA THR A 60 3.12 -9.22 5.66
C THR A 60 3.28 -8.67 4.24
N SER A 61 2.82 -7.45 3.98
CA SER A 61 2.98 -6.81 2.66
C SER A 61 4.44 -6.53 2.34
N ARG A 62 5.22 -6.09 3.33
CA ARG A 62 6.67 -5.89 3.19
C ARG A 62 7.38 -7.18 2.77
N ILE A 63 7.05 -8.30 3.43
CA ILE A 63 7.57 -9.63 3.08
C ILE A 63 7.20 -10.00 1.64
N LEU A 64 5.95 -9.79 1.21
CA LEU A 64 5.51 -10.12 -0.15
C LEU A 64 6.27 -9.32 -1.21
N VAL A 65 6.47 -8.01 -0.98
CA VAL A 65 7.26 -7.14 -1.87
C VAL A 65 8.69 -7.63 -1.97
N ASP A 66 9.35 -7.96 -0.85
CA ASP A 66 10.73 -8.46 -0.87
C ASP A 66 10.86 -9.81 -1.56
N VAL A 67 9.94 -10.73 -1.28
CA VAL A 67 9.91 -12.04 -1.95
C VAL A 67 9.72 -11.87 -3.45
N ALA A 68 8.84 -10.97 -3.89
CA ALA A 68 8.65 -10.69 -5.32
C ALA A 68 9.91 -10.06 -5.95
N ARG A 69 10.55 -9.10 -5.27
CA ARG A 69 11.82 -8.50 -5.74
C ARG A 69 12.93 -9.53 -5.89
N ILE A 70 13.05 -10.45 -4.93
CA ILE A 70 14.02 -11.55 -4.97
C ILE A 70 13.69 -12.53 -6.10
N ALA A 71 12.42 -12.91 -6.25
CA ALA A 71 12.01 -13.90 -7.24
C ALA A 71 12.13 -13.40 -8.69
N TYR A 72 11.77 -12.15 -8.94
CA TYR A 72 11.71 -11.57 -10.28
C TYR A 72 12.90 -10.67 -10.62
N GLY A 73 13.77 -10.36 -9.65
CA GLY A 73 14.99 -9.59 -9.87
C GLY A 73 14.76 -8.14 -10.32
N ARG A 74 13.60 -7.56 -10.01
CA ARG A 74 13.24 -6.18 -10.38
C ARG A 74 12.63 -5.44 -9.18
N PRO A 75 12.85 -4.12 -9.07
CA PRO A 75 12.19 -3.31 -8.06
C PRO A 75 10.69 -3.18 -8.34
N PRO A 76 9.87 -2.87 -7.31
CA PRO A 76 8.50 -2.43 -7.55
C PRO A 76 8.48 -1.06 -8.26
N ASP A 77 7.35 -0.71 -8.86
CA ASP A 77 7.12 0.59 -9.50
C ASP A 77 6.69 1.71 -8.51
N PHE A 78 6.71 1.41 -7.21
CA PHE A 78 6.38 2.32 -6.12
C PHE A 78 7.51 2.44 -5.09
N ASP A 79 7.37 3.44 -4.21
CA ASP A 79 8.27 3.67 -3.08
C ASP A 79 8.39 2.45 -2.17
N HIS A 80 9.63 2.05 -1.87
CA HIS A 80 9.97 0.90 -1.05
C HIS A 80 11.32 1.09 -0.36
N LEU A 81 11.55 0.33 0.71
CA LEU A 81 12.87 0.22 1.32
C LEU A 81 13.81 -0.57 0.41
N THR A 82 15.01 -0.05 0.18
CA THR A 82 16.00 -0.68 -0.71
C THR A 82 16.52 -2.01 -0.16
N GLY A 83 16.65 -2.12 1.17
CA GLY A 83 17.02 -3.35 1.86
C GLY A 83 15.98 -4.48 1.72
N PHE A 84 16.34 -5.66 2.22
CA PHE A 84 15.43 -6.80 2.36
C PHE A 84 15.25 -7.11 3.84
N GLY A 85 14.02 -7.45 4.23
CA GLY A 85 13.69 -7.78 5.59
C GLY A 85 13.92 -6.62 6.57
N ASP A 86 13.80 -6.94 7.85
CA ASP A 86 13.91 -6.01 8.97
C ASP A 86 14.86 -6.58 10.06
N GLU A 87 15.79 -7.46 9.69
CA GLU A 87 16.66 -8.18 10.62
C GLU A 87 17.54 -7.25 11.47
N ASP A 88 18.03 -6.17 10.89
CA ASP A 88 18.86 -5.20 11.62
C ASP A 88 18.03 -4.44 12.66
N LEU A 89 16.80 -4.06 12.30
CA LEU A 89 15.83 -3.48 13.23
C LEU A 89 15.51 -4.47 14.34
N MET A 90 15.15 -5.72 14.01
CA MET A 90 14.87 -6.77 15.01
C MET A 90 16.05 -7.02 15.95
N ARG A 91 17.29 -7.04 15.43
CA ARG A 91 18.51 -7.18 16.25
C ARG A 91 18.70 -6.00 17.19
N ARG A 92 18.42 -4.78 16.73
CA ARG A 92 18.49 -3.57 17.57
C ARG A 92 17.46 -3.64 18.69
N LEU A 93 16.20 -3.91 18.37
CA LEU A 93 15.12 -4.03 19.35
C LEU A 93 15.40 -5.12 20.39
N ALA A 94 15.93 -6.28 19.96
CA ALA A 94 16.33 -7.34 20.87
C ALA A 94 17.47 -6.93 21.81
N ARG A 95 18.45 -6.17 21.32
CA ARG A 95 19.57 -5.66 22.14
C ARG A 95 19.07 -4.64 23.18
N GLU A 96 18.10 -3.82 22.80
CA GLU A 96 17.54 -2.75 23.63
C GLU A 96 16.44 -3.25 24.59
N GLY A 97 16.05 -4.51 24.48
CA GLY A 97 14.96 -5.08 25.30
C GLY A 97 13.57 -4.58 24.90
N LEU A 98 13.44 -4.00 23.70
CA LEU A 98 12.20 -3.43 23.14
C LEU A 98 11.44 -4.42 22.24
N MET A 99 11.82 -5.71 22.27
CA MET A 99 11.07 -6.75 21.56
C MET A 99 9.64 -6.84 22.10
N GLY A 100 8.67 -6.43 21.27
CA GLY A 100 7.25 -6.42 21.63
C GLY A 100 6.76 -5.13 22.30
N ALA A 101 7.57 -4.07 22.32
CA ALA A 101 7.09 -2.74 22.67
C ALA A 101 6.17 -2.19 21.56
N ASP A 102 5.20 -1.36 21.94
CA ASP A 102 4.34 -0.68 20.99
C ASP A 102 5.05 0.56 20.40
N ALA A 103 4.82 0.84 19.12
CA ALA A 103 5.45 1.97 18.43
C ALA A 103 5.05 3.33 19.05
N ASP A 104 3.81 3.44 19.53
CA ASP A 104 3.29 4.65 20.20
C ASP A 104 4.04 4.96 21.50
N GLU A 105 4.47 3.93 22.25
CA GLU A 105 5.23 4.12 23.50
C GLU A 105 6.62 4.71 23.25
N LEU A 106 7.11 4.63 22.01
CA LEU A 106 8.39 5.15 21.58
C LEU A 106 8.28 6.49 20.83
N GLY A 107 7.05 7.01 20.66
CA GLY A 107 6.78 8.29 20.02
C GLY A 107 6.85 8.25 18.49
N ASP A 108 6.71 7.07 17.88
CA ASP A 108 6.71 6.89 16.44
C ASP A 108 5.28 6.86 15.88
N GLY A 109 4.98 7.67 14.87
CA GLY A 109 3.66 7.80 14.27
C GLY A 109 3.69 8.05 12.76
N VAL A 110 2.51 8.01 12.15
CA VAL A 110 2.29 8.38 10.74
C VAL A 110 2.25 9.90 10.66
N ASP A 111 3.01 10.52 9.75
CA ASP A 111 2.80 11.93 9.42
C ASP A 111 1.43 12.02 8.70
N GLU A 112 0.41 12.51 9.40
CA GLU A 112 -0.98 12.61 8.89
C GLU A 112 -1.12 13.63 7.75
N ASP A 113 -0.12 14.50 7.56
CA ASP A 113 -0.14 15.62 6.61
C ASP A 113 -0.13 15.17 5.13
N GLU A 114 0.44 14.01 4.78
CA GLU A 114 0.48 13.53 3.38
C GLU A 114 -0.85 12.91 2.89
N GLN A 115 -1.80 12.63 3.80
CA GLN A 115 -3.09 12.02 3.45
C GLN A 115 -4.14 13.04 3.01
N GLU A 116 -4.13 14.26 3.57
CA GLU A 116 -5.08 15.32 3.21
C GLU A 116 -4.81 15.89 1.81
N GLU A 117 -3.55 16.03 1.40
CA GLU A 117 -3.19 16.55 0.06
C GLU A 117 -3.73 15.67 -1.08
N GLY A 118 -3.74 14.34 -0.89
CA GLY A 118 -4.28 13.40 -1.87
C GLY A 118 -5.82 13.35 -1.94
N GLU A 119 -6.51 13.74 -0.86
CA GLU A 119 -7.98 13.85 -0.85
C GLU A 119 -8.47 15.13 -1.54
N GLU A 120 -7.72 16.23 -1.39
CA GLU A 120 -8.02 17.52 -2.02
C GLU A 120 -7.79 17.46 -3.55
N GLU A 121 -6.66 16.88 -4.01
CA GLU A 121 -6.37 16.69 -5.44
C GLU A 121 -7.41 15.75 -6.11
N ARG A 122 -7.89 14.73 -5.38
CA ARG A 122 -8.94 13.80 -5.85
C ARG A 122 -10.32 14.47 -5.97
N ALA A 123 -10.65 15.39 -5.06
CA ALA A 123 -11.89 16.17 -5.15
C ALA A 123 -11.87 17.12 -6.37
N GLU A 124 -10.71 17.72 -6.67
CA GLU A 124 -10.53 18.56 -7.86
C GLU A 124 -10.64 17.74 -9.16
N GLU A 125 -10.01 16.56 -9.24
CA GLU A 125 -10.12 15.70 -10.42
C GLU A 125 -11.56 15.20 -10.65
N GLU A 126 -12.28 14.83 -9.59
CA GLU A 126 -13.67 14.36 -9.70
C GLU A 126 -14.61 15.48 -10.17
N GLU A 127 -14.41 16.72 -9.71
CA GLU A 127 -15.15 17.90 -10.19
C GLU A 127 -14.88 18.18 -11.68
N VAL A 128 -13.63 18.07 -12.12
CA VAL A 128 -13.23 18.30 -13.52
C VAL A 128 -13.85 17.25 -14.44
N VAL A 129 -13.85 15.98 -14.03
CA VAL A 129 -14.43 14.87 -14.82
C VAL A 129 -15.96 15.00 -14.91
N ASP A 130 -16.63 15.42 -13.85
CA ASP A 130 -18.09 15.65 -13.85
C ASP A 130 -18.49 16.87 -14.70
N SER A 131 -17.65 17.90 -14.73
CA SER A 131 -17.79 19.07 -15.62
C SER A 131 -17.67 18.68 -17.11
N VAL A 132 -16.68 17.85 -17.47
CA VAL A 132 -16.50 17.37 -18.85
C VAL A 132 -17.70 16.54 -19.32
N ARG A 133 -18.27 15.69 -18.45
CA ARG A 133 -19.46 14.89 -18.78
C ARG A 133 -20.71 15.73 -19.04
N ARG A 134 -20.86 16.90 -18.39
CA ARG A 134 -21.99 17.81 -18.61
C ARG A 134 -21.93 18.58 -19.94
N THR A 135 -20.75 18.77 -20.53
CA THR A 135 -20.57 19.62 -21.72
C THR A 135 -20.60 18.84 -23.04
N GLY A 136 -20.43 17.51 -23.01
CA GLY A 136 -20.28 16.70 -24.22
C GLY A 136 -21.49 15.82 -24.57
N THR A 137 -22.53 16.38 -25.21
CA THR A 137 -23.36 15.65 -26.20
C THR A 137 -24.22 16.63 -27.00
N SER A 138 -23.78 16.98 -28.22
CA SER A 138 -24.69 17.18 -29.36
C SER A 138 -23.90 17.22 -30.68
N ALA A 139 -23.85 16.10 -31.39
CA ALA A 139 -23.62 16.09 -32.83
C ALA A 139 -24.28 14.83 -33.40
N LYS A 140 -25.50 15.01 -33.92
CA LYS A 140 -26.18 14.04 -34.81
C LYS A 140 -25.62 14.23 -36.22
N ILE A 141 -25.24 13.13 -36.87
CA ILE A 141 -25.27 12.98 -38.33
C ILE A 141 -25.96 11.64 -38.61
#